data_AF-A0A357SYC1-F1
#
_entry.id   AF-A0A357SYC1-F1
#
_cell.length_a   1.000
_cell.length_b   1.000
_cell.length_c   1.000
_cell.angle_alpha   90.00
_cell.angle_beta   90.00
_cell.angle_gamma   90.00
#
_symmetry.space_group_name_H-M   'P 1'
#
loop_
_entity.id
_entity.type
_entity.pdbx_description
1 polymer ?
#
loop_
_entity_poly.entity_id
_entity_poly.type
_entity_poly.pdbx_seq_one_letter_code
_entity_poly.pdbx_strand_id
1 'polypeptide(L)'
;RAGELTEIAWEYFGNKLTDVLPALGTHSPMTDEQINNMFGQTPRELFRDHDWRNDVITLGRVPAEFVEEISEGKLHFDWPAQVNKLLVEGNFDLILSIGQVVPHEVVGMANYNKNIFVGT
;
A
#
# COMPACT_ATOMS: atom_id res chain seq x y z
N ARG A 1 0.76 -8.05 -13.76
CA ARG A 1 1.10 -6.93 -14.68
C ARG A 1 1.01 -5.56 -13.99
N ALA A 2 1.17 -5.48 -12.66
CA ALA A 2 1.03 -4.19 -11.96
C ALA A 2 2.13 -3.20 -12.38
N GLY A 3 3.39 -3.66 -12.49
CA GLY A 3 4.48 -2.77 -12.86
C GLY A 3 4.41 -2.24 -14.29
N GLU A 4 4.00 -3.05 -15.26
CA GLU A 4 3.72 -2.58 -16.64
C GLU A 4 2.64 -1.49 -16.67
N LEU A 5 1.57 -1.64 -15.88
CA LEU A 5 0.53 -0.62 -15.77
C LEU A 5 1.02 0.66 -15.08
N THR A 6 1.94 0.54 -14.11
CA THR A 6 2.61 1.68 -13.49
C THR A 6 3.48 2.43 -14.50
N GLU A 7 4.24 1.71 -15.35
CA GLU A 7 5.05 2.31 -16.41
C GLU A 7 4.17 3.05 -17.42
N ILE A 8 3.09 2.44 -17.89
CA ILE A 8 2.11 3.09 -18.78
C ILE A 8 1.49 4.33 -18.11
N ALA A 9 1.20 4.28 -16.80
CA ALA A 9 0.70 5.43 -16.07
C ALA A 9 1.75 6.55 -16.01
N TRP A 10 3.01 6.22 -15.78
CA TRP A 10 4.10 7.19 -15.81
C TRP A 10 4.25 7.83 -17.20
N GLU A 11 4.22 7.05 -18.28
CA GLU A 11 4.27 7.58 -19.65
C GLU A 11 3.08 8.52 -19.95
N TYR A 12 1.88 8.17 -19.47
CA TYR A 12 0.67 8.95 -19.71
C TYR A 12 0.62 10.25 -18.91
N PHE A 13 0.92 10.20 -17.62
CA PHE A 13 0.85 11.36 -16.72
C PHE A 13 2.13 12.21 -16.75
N GLY A 14 3.26 11.65 -17.16
CA GLY A 14 4.57 12.31 -17.22
C GLY A 14 4.94 12.92 -15.86
N ASN A 15 5.27 14.21 -15.87
CA ASN A 15 5.68 14.95 -14.67
C ASN A 15 4.59 15.12 -13.61
N LYS A 16 3.34 14.73 -13.90
CA LYS A 16 2.24 14.74 -12.91
C LYS A 16 2.24 13.50 -12.01
N LEU A 17 2.91 12.41 -12.42
CA LEU A 17 3.14 11.28 -11.54
C LEU A 17 4.41 11.58 -10.73
N THR A 18 4.22 11.91 -9.45
CA THR A 18 5.30 12.37 -8.57
C THR A 18 5.83 11.26 -7.65
N ASP A 19 5.00 10.27 -7.37
CA ASP A 19 5.27 9.25 -6.36
C ASP A 19 4.71 7.90 -6.78
N VAL A 20 5.52 6.85 -6.55
CA VAL A 20 5.11 5.45 -6.61
C VAL A 20 5.45 4.82 -5.27
N LEU A 21 4.46 4.28 -4.57
CA LEU A 21 4.64 3.57 -3.31
C LEU A 21 4.33 2.08 -3.52
N PRO A 22 5.35 1.21 -3.68
CA PRO A 22 5.14 -0.23 -3.68
C PRO A 22 4.47 -0.68 -2.38
N ALA A 23 3.31 -1.31 -2.49
CA ALA A 23 2.52 -1.78 -1.35
C ALA A 23 3.09 -3.08 -0.74
N LEU A 24 4.25 -2.95 -0.07
CA LEU A 24 5.05 -4.07 0.44
C LEU A 24 4.53 -4.67 1.75
N GLY A 25 3.67 -3.95 2.47
CA GLY A 25 3.34 -4.25 3.86
C GLY A 25 4.60 -4.47 4.69
N THR A 26 4.73 -5.63 5.32
CA THR A 26 5.87 -5.92 6.21
C THR A 26 7.15 -6.36 5.49
N HIS A 27 7.13 -6.47 4.16
CA HIS A 27 8.28 -6.93 3.38
C HIS A 27 9.41 -5.89 3.35
N SER A 28 10.62 -6.33 3.03
CA SER A 28 11.77 -5.43 2.85
C SER A 28 11.56 -4.49 1.65
N PRO A 29 12.10 -3.26 1.70
CA PRO A 29 12.13 -2.36 0.54
C PRO A 29 12.71 -3.03 -0.70
N MET A 30 12.16 -2.68 -1.86
CA MET A 30 12.65 -3.20 -3.14
C MET A 30 14.03 -2.60 -3.46
N THR A 31 14.94 -3.44 -3.94
CA THR A 31 16.23 -2.96 -4.47
C THR A 31 16.03 -2.25 -5.81
N ASP A 32 17.00 -1.43 -6.22
CA ASP A 32 16.97 -0.76 -7.53
C ASP A 32 16.84 -1.78 -8.69
N GLU A 33 17.49 -2.94 -8.57
CA GLU A 33 17.37 -4.03 -9.55
C GLU A 33 15.95 -4.59 -9.61
N GLN A 34 15.31 -4.81 -8.45
CA GLN A 34 13.93 -5.29 -8.39
C GLN A 34 12.95 -4.27 -8.95
N ILE A 35 13.17 -2.98 -8.69
CA ILE A 35 12.37 -1.87 -9.23
C ILE A 35 12.48 -1.86 -10.75
N ASN A 36 13.70 -1.83 -11.29
CA ASN A 36 13.93 -1.81 -12.74
C ASN A 36 13.31 -3.03 -13.44
N ASN A 37 13.41 -4.21 -12.83
CA ASN A 37 12.83 -5.43 -13.39
C ASN A 37 11.29 -5.41 -13.37
N MET A 38 10.68 -4.84 -12.33
CA MET A 38 9.22 -4.85 -12.17
C MET A 38 8.52 -3.71 -12.92
N PHE A 39 9.11 -2.51 -12.93
CA PHE A 39 8.46 -1.26 -13.35
C PHE A 39 9.09 -0.62 -14.61
N GLY A 40 9.93 -1.37 -15.32
CA GLY A 40 10.48 -0.97 -16.61
C GLY A 40 11.31 0.32 -16.54
N GLN A 41 10.98 1.29 -17.38
CA GLN A 41 11.69 2.57 -17.50
C GLN A 41 11.22 3.63 -16.49
N THR A 42 10.29 3.31 -15.59
CA THR A 42 9.80 4.26 -14.59
C THR A 42 10.98 4.74 -13.72
N PRO A 43 11.23 6.05 -13.63
CA PRO A 43 12.40 6.57 -12.93
C PRO A 43 12.42 6.22 -11.44
N ARG A 44 13.59 5.76 -10.96
CA ARG A 44 13.80 5.28 -9.59
C ARG A 44 13.47 6.35 -8.54
N GLU A 45 13.69 7.63 -8.84
CA GLU A 45 13.45 8.76 -7.96
C GLU A 45 11.97 8.99 -7.61
N LEU A 46 11.05 8.40 -8.38
CA LEU A 46 9.61 8.42 -8.08
C LEU A 46 9.25 7.41 -6.98
N PHE A 47 10.07 6.37 -6.77
CA PHE A 47 9.75 5.30 -5.83
C PHE A 47 10.06 5.69 -4.39
N ARG A 48 9.07 5.46 -3.52
CA ARG A 48 9.14 5.66 -2.06
C ARG A 48 9.21 4.30 -1.37
N ASP A 49 10.08 4.21 -0.38
CA ASP A 49 10.15 3.02 0.46
C ASP A 49 8.98 3.05 1.45
N HIS A 50 8.34 1.89 1.62
CA HIS A 50 7.28 1.74 2.61
C HIS A 50 7.89 1.41 3.98
N ASP A 51 8.07 2.43 4.83
CA ASP A 51 8.44 2.26 6.24
C ASP A 51 7.19 2.11 7.12
N TRP A 52 6.65 0.89 7.19
CA TRP A 52 5.46 0.57 7.98
C TRP A 52 5.62 0.80 9.49
N ARG A 53 6.84 0.99 10.00
CA ARG A 53 7.07 1.21 11.44
C ARG A 53 6.99 2.69 11.80
N ASN A 54 7.46 3.57 10.92
CA ASN A 54 7.66 4.98 11.25
C ASN A 54 6.84 5.95 10.40
N ASP A 55 6.38 5.55 9.21
CA ASP A 55 5.69 6.44 8.27
C ASP A 55 4.16 6.22 8.23
N VAL A 56 3.58 5.89 9.38
CA VAL A 56 2.15 5.60 9.49
C VAL A 56 1.39 6.66 10.29
N ILE A 57 0.16 6.95 9.87
CA ILE A 57 -0.79 7.80 10.60
C ILE A 57 -2.03 6.99 10.99
N THR A 58 -2.54 7.21 12.20
CA THR A 58 -3.78 6.58 12.67
C THR A 58 -4.98 7.40 12.19
N LEU A 59 -5.82 6.79 11.35
CA LEU A 59 -7.05 7.42 10.83
C LEU A 59 -8.28 7.13 11.70
N GLY A 60 -8.21 6.10 12.53
CA GLY A 60 -9.28 5.70 13.43
C GLY A 60 -8.89 4.53 14.29
N ARG A 61 -9.82 4.07 15.12
CA ARG A 61 -9.64 2.89 15.97
C ARG A 61 -10.84 1.98 15.79
N VAL A 62 -10.58 0.69 15.65
CA VAL A 62 -11.60 -0.34 15.76
C VAL A 62 -11.74 -0.68 17.24
N PRO A 63 -12.94 -0.54 17.84
CA PRO A 63 -13.14 -0.76 19.28
C PRO A 63 -12.80 -2.18 19.72
N ALA A 64 -12.32 -2.31 20.96
CA ALA A 64 -11.97 -3.59 21.57
C ALA A 64 -13.12 -4.61 21.54
N GLU A 65 -14.37 -4.17 21.70
CA GLU A 65 -15.54 -5.04 21.70
C GLU A 65 -15.75 -5.72 20.34
N PHE A 66 -15.53 -4.98 19.25
CA PHE A 66 -15.62 -5.53 17.90
C PHE A 66 -14.47 -6.51 17.64
N VAL A 67 -13.24 -6.17 18.09
CA VAL A 67 -12.07 -7.07 17.99
C VAL A 67 -12.31 -8.35 18.77
N GLU A 68 -12.91 -8.27 19.95
CA GLU A 68 -13.28 -9.43 20.77
C GLU A 68 -14.30 -10.31 20.07
N GLU A 69 -15.36 -9.73 19.51
CA GLU A 69 -16.39 -10.46 18.76
C GLU A 69 -15.78 -11.22 17.57
N ILE A 70 -15.05 -10.54 16.69
CA ILE A 70 -14.49 -11.16 15.46
C ILE A 70 -13.35 -12.13 15.76
N SER A 71 -12.69 -11.99 16.91
CA SER A 71 -11.62 -12.91 17.34
C SER A 71 -12.13 -14.10 18.15
N GLU A 72 -13.45 -14.17 18.39
CA GLU A 72 -14.10 -15.18 19.22
C GLU A 72 -13.57 -15.17 20.68
N GLY A 73 -13.42 -13.98 21.25
CA GLY A 73 -12.96 -13.79 22.63
C GLY A 73 -11.44 -13.94 22.84
N LYS A 74 -10.65 -14.06 21.78
CA LYS A 74 -9.18 -14.30 21.88
C LYS A 74 -8.38 -13.02 22.13
N LEU A 75 -8.89 -11.87 21.68
CA LEU A 75 -8.23 -10.57 21.76
C LEU A 75 -9.20 -9.53 22.33
N HIS A 76 -8.70 -8.61 23.16
CA HIS A 76 -9.48 -7.49 23.68
C HIS A 76 -8.60 -6.25 23.77
N PHE A 77 -8.53 -5.50 22.67
CA PHE A 77 -7.84 -4.22 22.59
C PHE A 77 -8.37 -3.41 21.40
N ASP A 78 -8.31 -2.09 21.52
CA ASP A 78 -8.55 -1.21 20.39
C ASP A 78 -7.47 -1.37 19.33
N TRP A 79 -7.85 -1.68 18.09
CA TRP A 79 -6.92 -1.79 16.98
C TRP A 79 -6.79 -0.45 16.24
N PRO A 80 -5.59 0.16 16.16
CA PRO A 80 -5.40 1.40 15.41
C PRO A 80 -5.42 1.10 13.89
N ALA A 81 -6.37 1.69 13.18
CA ALA A 81 -6.41 1.65 11.73
C ALA A 81 -5.39 2.66 11.18
N GLN A 82 -4.25 2.15 10.73
CA GLN A 82 -3.11 2.94 10.28
C GLN A 82 -2.84 2.73 8.79
N VAL A 83 -2.34 3.79 8.14
CA VAL A 83 -1.93 3.79 6.72
C VAL A 83 -0.68 4.64 6.56
N ASN A 84 0.02 4.54 5.42
CA ASN A 84 1.11 5.46 5.09
C ASN A 84 0.65 6.92 5.14
N LYS A 85 1.41 7.77 5.82
CA LYS A 85 1.15 9.22 5.89
C LYS A 85 1.08 9.87 4.50
N LEU A 86 1.81 9.35 3.51
CA LEU A 86 1.83 9.88 2.14
C LEU A 86 0.43 9.86 1.51
N LEU A 87 -0.41 8.87 1.82
CA LEU A 87 -1.77 8.78 1.30
C LEU A 87 -2.70 9.90 1.80
N VAL A 88 -2.36 10.50 2.94
CA VAL A 88 -3.21 11.46 3.66
C VAL A 88 -2.64 12.88 3.55
N GLU A 89 -1.32 13.00 3.71
CA GLU A 89 -0.60 14.26 3.81
C GLU A 89 0.16 14.62 2.52
N GLY A 90 0.25 13.68 1.57
CA GLY A 90 0.94 13.91 0.28
C GLY A 90 0.26 14.93 -0.63
N ASN A 91 -0.97 15.36 -0.30
CA ASN A 91 -1.74 16.37 -1.03
C ASN A 91 -1.89 16.05 -2.52
N PHE A 92 -2.19 14.79 -2.84
CA PHE A 92 -2.44 14.33 -4.20
C PHE A 92 -3.87 14.60 -4.64
N ASP A 93 -4.03 15.06 -5.88
CA ASP A 93 -5.34 15.19 -6.52
C ASP A 93 -5.92 13.82 -6.96
N LEU A 94 -5.06 12.81 -7.14
CA LEU A 94 -5.42 11.48 -7.61
C LEU A 94 -4.43 10.43 -7.10
N ILE A 95 -4.96 9.31 -6.57
CA ILE A 95 -4.18 8.13 -6.20
C ILE A 95 -4.63 6.95 -7.07
N LEU A 96 -3.69 6.31 -7.76
CA LEU A 96 -3.93 5.09 -8.53
C LEU A 96 -3.52 3.85 -7.73
N SER A 97 -4.48 3.02 -7.35
CA SER A 97 -4.22 1.74 -6.66
C SER A 97 -4.19 0.59 -7.68
N ILE A 98 -3.00 0.28 -8.17
CA ILE A 98 -2.77 -0.73 -9.22
C ILE A 98 -2.36 -2.05 -8.58
N GLY A 99 -3.07 -3.12 -8.90
CA GLY A 99 -2.74 -4.47 -8.44
C GLY A 99 -3.49 -5.54 -9.23
N GLN A 100 -3.21 -6.81 -8.94
CA GLN A 100 -3.92 -7.95 -9.52
C GLN A 100 -4.87 -8.57 -8.50
N VAL A 101 -6.11 -8.83 -8.91
CA VAL A 101 -7.06 -9.61 -8.12
C VAL A 101 -6.73 -11.10 -8.28
N VAL A 102 -6.35 -11.75 -7.18
CA VAL A 102 -6.08 -13.18 -7.11
C VAL A 102 -6.63 -13.76 -5.80
N PRO A 103 -6.96 -15.06 -5.74
CA PRO A 103 -7.26 -15.71 -4.47
C PRO A 103 -6.13 -15.50 -3.45
N HIS A 104 -6.52 -15.25 -2.19
CA HIS A 104 -5.59 -14.98 -1.09
C HIS A 104 -6.03 -15.74 0.15
N GLU A 105 -5.08 -16.39 0.82
CA GLU A 105 -5.32 -17.32 1.91
C GLU A 105 -5.91 -16.69 3.17
N VAL A 106 -5.53 -15.43 3.48
CA VAL A 106 -6.06 -14.69 4.64
C VAL A 106 -7.33 -13.89 4.33
N VAL A 107 -7.36 -13.12 3.25
CA VAL A 107 -8.40 -12.10 2.99
C VAL A 107 -9.39 -12.49 1.89
N GLY A 108 -9.37 -13.75 1.44
CA GLY A 108 -10.20 -14.26 0.35
C GLY A 108 -9.66 -13.86 -1.02
N MET A 109 -9.63 -12.56 -1.32
CA MET A 109 -9.09 -12.01 -2.58
C MET A 109 -8.10 -10.88 -2.31
N ALA A 110 -6.94 -10.90 -2.98
CA ALA A 110 -5.95 -9.84 -2.92
C ALA A 110 -6.43 -8.57 -3.66
N ASN A 111 -5.62 -7.48 -3.58
CA ASN A 111 -5.84 -6.17 -4.21
C ASN A 111 -6.89 -5.29 -3.48
N TYR A 112 -7.34 -4.22 -4.14
CA TYR A 112 -8.35 -3.30 -3.64
C TYR A 112 -7.91 -2.70 -2.30
N ASN A 113 -8.76 -2.79 -1.26
CA ASN A 113 -8.44 -2.35 0.09
C ASN A 113 -7.16 -2.99 0.64
N LYS A 114 -6.75 -4.17 0.16
CA LYS A 114 -5.49 -4.82 0.60
C LYS A 114 -4.24 -3.99 0.31
N ASN A 115 -4.27 -3.21 -0.77
CA ASN A 115 -3.14 -2.35 -1.12
C ASN A 115 -2.96 -1.22 -0.09
N ILE A 116 -4.04 -0.81 0.58
CA ILE A 116 -4.02 0.20 1.65
C ILE A 116 -3.80 -0.48 3.02
N PHE A 117 -4.54 -1.55 3.28
CA PHE A 117 -4.53 -2.34 4.52
C PHE A 117 -4.26 -3.81 4.18
N VAL A 118 -3.06 -4.36 4.21
CA VAL A 118 -1.85 -4.08 4.99
C VAL A 118 -0.67 -3.68 4.10
N GLY A 119 -0.96 -3.15 2.92
CA GLY A 119 0.05 -2.90 1.89
C GLY A 119 0.90 -1.65 2.11
N THR A 120 0.38 -0.62 2.80
CA THR A 120 1.00 0.70 2.95
C THR A 120 0.93 1.23 4.37
#